data_AF-T2JVV9-F1
#
_entry.id   AF-T2JVV9-F1
#
_cell.length_a   1.000
_cell.length_b   1.000
_cell.length_c   1.000
_cell.angle_alpha   90.00
_cell.angle_beta   90.00
_cell.angle_gamma   90.00
#
_symmetry.space_group_name_H-M   'P 1'
#
loop_
_entity.id
_entity.type
_entity.pdbx_description
1 polymer ?
#
loop_
_entity_poly.entity_id
_entity_poly.type
_entity_poly.pdbx_seq_one_letter_code
_entity_poly.pdbx_strand_id
1 'polypeptide(L)'
;MVGDFNGDGRDDIIGFGFNDVQISFSNADGTFSEAQVADIGAEGSSNFTVNSGGWTSQDQYPRAVADIDGDGRDDIIGFGQDSIFYALSEGDGSFTESEILNLEGASNFTIGAGGWTRQGQFPRFLDDINGDDKADIVGFGSESVFAALA
;
A
#
# COMPACT_ATOMS: atom_id res chain seq x y z
N MET A 1 7.64 -5.63 -2.63
CA MET A 1 7.05 -4.72 -3.63
C MET A 1 8.13 -3.73 -4.01
N VAL A 2 7.92 -3.02 -5.12
CA VAL A 2 8.86 -2.02 -5.62
C VAL A 2 8.10 -0.73 -5.86
N GLY A 3 8.75 0.40 -5.62
CA GLY A 3 8.19 1.74 -5.73
C GLY A 3 9.22 2.79 -5.33
N ASP A 4 9.05 4.04 -5.75
CA ASP A 4 9.98 5.14 -5.43
C ASP A 4 9.61 5.74 -4.07
N PHE A 5 10.19 5.24 -2.98
CA PHE A 5 9.82 5.70 -1.65
C PHE A 5 10.56 6.95 -1.23
N ASN A 6 11.64 7.35 -1.92
CA ASN A 6 12.46 8.51 -1.56
C ASN A 6 12.39 9.68 -2.56
N GLY A 7 11.62 9.54 -3.64
CA GLY A 7 11.38 10.56 -4.65
C GLY A 7 12.57 10.82 -5.56
N ASP A 8 13.46 9.84 -5.72
CA ASP A 8 14.69 9.98 -6.53
C ASP A 8 14.53 9.52 -7.99
N GLY A 9 13.30 9.12 -8.36
CA GLY A 9 12.90 8.64 -9.67
C GLY A 9 13.27 7.18 -9.93
N ARG A 10 13.56 6.40 -8.89
CA ARG A 10 13.93 4.98 -9.01
C ARG A 10 13.14 4.12 -8.04
N ASP A 11 12.70 2.98 -8.54
CA ASP A 11 12.11 1.95 -7.70
C ASP A 11 13.11 1.43 -6.65
N ASP A 12 12.69 1.52 -5.40
CA ASP A 12 13.25 0.88 -4.22
C ASP A 12 12.56 -0.46 -3.93
N ILE A 13 12.93 -1.14 -2.84
CA ILE A 13 12.29 -2.38 -2.40
C ILE A 13 11.66 -2.19 -1.03
N ILE A 14 10.40 -2.60 -0.89
CA ILE A 14 9.73 -2.77 0.40
C ILE A 14 9.24 -4.21 0.61
N GLY A 15 9.48 -4.75 1.81
CA GLY A 15 9.13 -6.11 2.20
C GLY A 15 8.23 -6.14 3.43
N PHE A 16 7.13 -6.89 3.36
CA PHE A 16 6.19 -7.05 4.47
C PHE A 16 6.43 -8.39 5.17
N GLY A 17 7.07 -8.33 6.33
CA GLY A 17 7.46 -9.50 7.11
C GLY A 17 6.41 -9.98 8.10
N PHE A 18 6.82 -10.93 8.94
CA PHE A 18 5.98 -11.43 10.02
C PHE A 18 5.78 -10.38 11.13
N ASN A 19 6.85 -9.68 11.53
CA ASN A 19 6.82 -8.67 12.58
C ASN A 19 7.06 -7.25 12.07
N ASP A 20 7.85 -7.09 11.01
CA ASP A 20 8.36 -5.79 10.57
C ASP A 20 8.13 -5.60 9.07
N VAL A 21 7.97 -4.35 8.68
CA VAL A 21 8.14 -3.91 7.29
C VAL A 21 9.59 -3.47 7.13
N GLN A 22 10.22 -3.83 6.02
CA GLN A 22 11.61 -3.49 5.74
C GLN A 22 11.70 -2.77 4.40
N ILE A 23 12.58 -1.78 4.32
CA ILE A 23 12.82 -0.99 3.12
C ILE A 23 14.31 -0.97 2.77
N SER A 24 14.61 -0.95 1.48
CA SER A 24 15.96 -0.97 0.94
C SER A 24 16.03 -0.11 -0.32
N PHE A 25 16.85 0.94 -0.27
CA PHE A 25 16.93 1.96 -1.33
C PHE A 25 17.82 1.56 -2.50
N SER A 26 17.44 1.97 -3.70
CA SER A 26 18.19 1.74 -4.94
C SER A 26 19.45 2.61 -5.02
N ASN A 27 20.60 1.99 -5.28
CA ASN A 27 21.89 2.68 -5.43
C ASN A 27 22.18 3.17 -6.86
N ALA A 28 21.21 3.06 -7.79
CA ALA A 28 21.34 3.39 -9.21
C ALA A 28 22.38 2.58 -10.01
N ASP A 29 23.01 1.58 -9.41
CA ASP A 29 24.02 0.71 -10.04
C ASP A 29 23.54 -0.75 -10.15
N GLY A 30 22.24 -0.98 -9.95
CA GLY A 30 21.63 -2.31 -9.90
C GLY A 30 21.79 -3.02 -8.55
N THR A 31 22.35 -2.33 -7.54
CA THR A 31 22.38 -2.80 -6.15
C THR A 31 21.42 -2.01 -5.27
N PHE A 32 21.17 -2.53 -4.07
CA PHE A 32 20.34 -1.89 -3.06
C PHE A 32 21.13 -1.74 -1.75
N SER A 33 20.80 -0.70 -0.99
CA SER A 33 21.34 -0.47 0.35
C SER A 33 20.93 -1.56 1.34
N GLU A 34 21.62 -1.66 2.47
CA GLU A 34 21.19 -2.57 3.54
C GLU A 34 19.74 -2.29 3.94
N ALA A 35 18.94 -3.34 4.09
CA ALA A 35 17.54 -3.19 4.44
C ALA A 35 17.42 -2.66 5.88
N GLN A 36 16.63 -1.62 6.06
CA GLN A 36 16.29 -1.07 7.37
C GLN A 36 14.83 -1.35 7.69
N VAL A 37 14.46 -1.31 8.97
CA VAL A 37 13.05 -1.36 9.38
C VAL A 37 12.38 -0.07 8.90
N ALA A 38 11.26 -0.23 8.19
CA ALA A 38 10.39 0.89 7.87
C ALA A 38 9.62 1.25 9.14
N ASP A 39 9.93 2.41 9.71
CA ASP A 39 9.26 2.89 10.92
C ASP A 39 7.88 3.43 10.53
N ILE A 40 6.83 2.63 10.74
CA ILE A 40 5.42 2.98 10.50
C ILE A 40 4.82 3.25 11.87
N GLY A 41 5.00 4.48 12.36
CA GLY A 41 4.87 4.81 13.77
C GLY A 41 3.53 4.42 14.41
N ALA A 42 3.50 3.39 15.27
CA ALA A 42 2.97 3.46 16.64
C ALA A 42 3.36 2.20 17.46
N GLU A 43 3.43 2.37 18.77
CA GLU A 43 3.51 1.24 19.71
C GLU A 43 2.24 0.37 19.59
N GLY A 44 2.43 -0.90 19.20
CA GLY A 44 1.35 -1.87 19.00
C GLY A 44 0.82 -1.96 17.57
N SER A 45 1.41 -1.22 16.62
CA SER A 45 0.94 -1.13 15.24
C SER A 45 2.07 -1.38 14.23
N SER A 46 2.66 -2.58 14.18
CA SER A 46 3.31 -2.98 12.92
C SER A 46 2.23 -3.30 11.87
N ASN A 47 1.58 -2.24 11.42
CA ASN A 47 0.56 -2.24 10.39
C ASN A 47 1.16 -2.85 9.13
N PHE A 48 0.34 -3.56 8.37
CA PHE A 48 0.73 -4.32 7.17
C PHE A 48 1.55 -5.61 7.41
N THR A 49 1.84 -5.98 8.67
CA THR A 49 2.53 -7.23 9.03
C THR A 49 1.61 -8.35 9.50
N VAL A 50 2.10 -9.59 9.49
CA VAL A 50 1.30 -10.75 9.88
C VAL A 50 0.93 -10.73 11.37
N ASN A 51 1.90 -10.50 12.25
CA ASN A 51 1.75 -10.68 13.69
C ASN A 51 0.93 -9.55 14.35
N SER A 52 1.14 -8.30 13.94
CA SER A 52 0.49 -7.16 14.58
C SER A 52 -0.78 -6.71 13.87
N GLY A 53 -0.86 -6.86 12.55
CA GLY A 53 -2.02 -6.39 11.77
C GLY A 53 -2.86 -7.49 11.14
N GLY A 54 -2.48 -8.77 11.25
CA GLY A 54 -3.23 -9.90 10.68
C GLY A 54 -3.11 -10.05 9.16
N TRP A 55 -2.12 -9.40 8.52
CA TRP A 55 -1.90 -9.38 7.07
C TRP A 55 -1.27 -10.69 6.56
N THR A 56 -2.01 -11.78 6.76
CA THR A 56 -1.56 -13.17 6.59
C THR A 56 -1.46 -13.63 5.14
N SER A 57 -2.11 -12.95 4.20
CA SER A 57 -2.19 -13.38 2.80
C SER A 57 -2.31 -12.19 1.88
N GLN A 58 -1.46 -12.15 0.84
CA GLN A 58 -1.56 -11.17 -0.22
C GLN A 58 -2.78 -11.38 -1.14
N ASP A 59 -3.36 -12.58 -1.13
CA ASP A 59 -4.59 -12.85 -1.87
C ASP A 59 -5.83 -12.32 -1.11
N GLN A 60 -5.88 -12.48 0.21
CA GLN A 60 -7.02 -12.00 1.01
C GLN A 60 -6.89 -10.52 1.38
N TYR A 61 -5.72 -10.14 1.89
CA TYR A 61 -5.40 -8.80 2.39
C TYR A 61 -4.28 -8.20 1.55
N PRO A 62 -4.54 -7.83 0.29
CA PRO A 62 -3.49 -7.31 -0.56
C PRO A 62 -2.93 -6.02 0.03
N ARG A 63 -1.61 -5.94 0.04
CA ARG A 63 -0.87 -4.68 0.14
C ARG A 63 -0.48 -4.23 -1.27
N ALA A 64 -0.30 -2.95 -1.45
CA ALA A 64 0.13 -2.32 -2.68
C ALA A 64 0.96 -1.08 -2.33
N VAL A 65 1.63 -0.54 -3.32
CA VAL A 65 2.36 0.73 -3.20
C VAL A 65 2.06 1.60 -4.39
N ALA A 66 1.84 2.89 -4.13
CA ALA A 66 1.56 3.94 -5.10
C ALA A 66 1.55 5.30 -4.37
N ASP A 67 1.84 6.38 -5.07
CA ASP A 67 1.68 7.76 -4.59
C ASP A 67 0.20 8.11 -4.42
N ILE A 68 -0.32 8.11 -3.17
CA ILE A 68 -1.74 8.37 -2.88
C ILE A 68 -2.01 9.85 -2.56
N ASP A 69 -0.97 10.63 -2.26
CA ASP A 69 -1.11 12.03 -1.82
C ASP A 69 -0.59 13.06 -2.83
N GLY A 70 0.08 12.60 -3.89
CA GLY A 70 0.55 13.36 -5.03
C GLY A 70 1.88 14.07 -4.78
N ASP A 71 2.69 13.54 -3.87
CA ASP A 71 3.96 14.17 -3.49
C ASP A 71 5.19 13.64 -4.23
N GLY A 72 4.99 12.67 -5.11
CA GLY A 72 6.00 12.04 -5.94
C GLY A 72 6.73 10.88 -5.26
N ARG A 73 6.25 10.41 -4.10
CA ARG A 73 6.77 9.22 -3.41
C ARG A 73 5.67 8.17 -3.33
N ASP A 74 6.03 6.92 -3.55
CA ASP A 74 5.10 5.82 -3.36
C ASP A 74 4.83 5.58 -1.87
N ASP A 75 3.57 5.31 -1.54
CA ASP A 75 3.11 5.06 -0.18
C ASP A 75 2.78 3.59 0.04
N ILE A 76 2.50 3.18 1.28
CA ILE A 76 1.97 1.84 1.56
C ILE A 76 0.45 1.91 1.59
N ILE A 77 -0.22 1.08 0.80
CA ILE A 77 -1.67 0.90 0.85
C ILE A 77 -1.98 -0.55 1.20
N GLY A 78 -2.93 -0.79 2.08
CA GLY A 78 -3.38 -2.13 2.46
C GLY A 78 -4.90 -2.25 2.47
N PHE A 79 -5.41 -3.26 1.77
CA PHE A 79 -6.82 -3.62 1.79
C PHE A 79 -7.08 -4.63 2.91
N GLY A 80 -7.53 -4.13 4.06
CA GLY A 80 -7.76 -4.94 5.26
C GLY A 80 -9.08 -5.70 5.24
N GLN A 81 -9.51 -6.13 6.43
CA GLN A 81 -10.77 -6.83 6.59
C GLN A 81 -11.97 -5.94 6.26
N ASP A 82 -12.06 -4.75 6.87
CA ASP A 82 -13.22 -3.85 6.73
C ASP A 82 -12.85 -2.44 6.23
N SER A 83 -11.56 -2.07 6.34
CA SER A 83 -11.04 -0.76 5.95
C SER A 83 -9.82 -0.92 5.04
N ILE A 84 -9.60 0.10 4.21
CA ILE A 84 -8.32 0.31 3.52
C ILE A 84 -7.49 1.23 4.41
N PHE A 85 -6.20 0.92 4.51
CA PHE A 85 -5.23 1.69 5.27
C PHE A 85 -4.17 2.24 4.33
N TYR A 86 -3.64 3.41 4.65
CA TYR A 86 -2.44 3.95 4.01
C TYR A 86 -1.42 4.39 5.06
N ALA A 87 -0.15 4.46 4.68
CA ALA A 87 0.90 5.13 5.42
C ALA A 87 1.81 5.85 4.43
N LEU A 88 1.99 7.16 4.61
CA LEU A 88 2.70 8.02 3.66
C LEU A 88 4.21 7.90 3.84
N SER A 89 4.96 7.89 2.74
CA SER A 89 6.42 7.85 2.82
C SER A 89 7.01 9.21 3.20
N GLU A 90 7.88 9.23 4.21
CA GLU A 90 8.63 10.44 4.61
C GLU A 90 9.94 10.61 3.83
N GLY A 91 10.25 9.68 2.92
CA GLY A 91 11.40 9.76 2.01
C GLY A 91 12.74 9.31 2.59
N ASP A 92 12.84 9.12 3.91
CA ASP A 92 14.03 8.60 4.59
C ASP A 92 13.90 7.13 5.01
N GLY A 93 12.78 6.51 4.63
CA GLY A 93 12.42 5.13 4.91
C GLY A 93 11.61 4.96 6.20
N SER A 94 11.27 6.05 6.86
CA SER A 94 10.11 6.10 7.76
C SER A 94 8.83 6.41 7.00
N PHE A 95 7.70 6.11 7.64
CA PHE A 95 6.36 6.36 7.15
C PHE A 95 5.51 6.97 8.26
N THR A 96 4.43 7.67 7.89
CA THR A 96 3.44 8.12 8.87
C THR A 96 2.85 6.96 9.65
N GLU A 97 2.17 7.27 10.77
CA GLU A 97 1.22 6.33 11.35
C GLU A 97 0.20 5.91 10.29
N SER A 98 -0.22 4.64 10.30
CA SER A 98 -1.20 4.20 9.32
C SER A 98 -2.56 4.80 9.63
N GLU A 99 -3.22 5.35 8.61
CA GLU A 99 -4.56 5.91 8.72
C GLU A 99 -5.55 5.14 7.84
N ILE A 100 -6.84 5.30 8.12
CA ILE A 100 -7.90 4.74 7.27
C ILE A 100 -8.04 5.63 6.04
N LEU A 101 -7.96 5.03 4.86
CA LEU A 101 -8.23 5.72 3.60
C LEU A 101 -9.75 5.94 3.43
N ASN A 102 -10.16 7.20 3.42
CA ASN A 102 -11.57 7.60 3.33
C ASN A 102 -11.88 8.24 1.97
N LEU A 103 -11.88 7.45 0.90
CA LEU A 103 -12.42 7.87 -0.40
C LEU A 103 -13.87 7.38 -0.55
N GLU A 104 -14.69 8.10 -1.30
CA GLU A 104 -16.07 7.68 -1.57
C GLU A 104 -16.07 6.31 -2.26
N GLY A 105 -16.67 5.30 -1.61
CA GLY A 105 -16.71 3.94 -2.11
C GLY A 105 -15.45 3.09 -1.84
N ALA A 106 -14.38 3.62 -1.24
CA ALA A 106 -13.14 2.89 -0.98
C ALA A 106 -13.33 1.66 -0.10
N SER A 107 -14.16 1.76 0.96
CA SER A 107 -14.42 0.63 1.87
C SER A 107 -15.00 -0.59 1.14
N ASN A 108 -15.68 -0.39 0.01
CA ASN A 108 -16.24 -1.46 -0.79
C ASN A 108 -15.20 -2.33 -1.49
N PHE A 109 -13.88 -2.05 -1.42
CA PHE A 109 -12.84 -2.93 -1.99
C PHE A 109 -12.25 -3.93 -0.98
N THR A 110 -12.82 -4.02 0.22
CA THR A 110 -12.38 -4.92 1.30
C THR A 110 -13.19 -6.21 1.33
N ILE A 111 -12.74 -7.19 2.12
CA ILE A 111 -13.44 -8.47 2.28
C ILE A 111 -14.81 -8.27 2.95
N GLY A 112 -14.83 -7.61 4.10
CA GLY A 112 -15.97 -7.54 5.00
C GLY A 112 -17.02 -6.51 4.55
N ALA A 113 -16.59 -5.35 4.05
CA ALA A 113 -17.53 -4.34 3.58
C ALA A 113 -17.94 -4.53 2.10
N GLY A 114 -17.08 -5.15 1.28
CA GLY A 114 -17.28 -5.23 -0.17
C GLY A 114 -17.36 -6.62 -0.79
N GLY A 115 -16.98 -7.68 -0.06
CA GLY A 115 -16.93 -9.05 -0.60
C GLY A 115 -15.71 -9.36 -1.47
N TRP A 116 -14.65 -8.54 -1.44
CA TRP A 116 -13.44 -8.71 -2.25
C TRP A 116 -12.49 -9.75 -1.65
N THR A 117 -12.95 -11.00 -1.64
CA THR A 117 -12.33 -12.09 -0.87
C THR A 117 -10.96 -12.56 -1.36
N ARG A 118 -10.62 -12.34 -2.64
CA ARG A 118 -9.39 -12.84 -3.27
C ARG A 118 -8.89 -11.89 -4.35
N GLN A 119 -7.64 -11.45 -4.25
CA GLN A 119 -6.97 -10.60 -5.24
C GLN A 119 -6.86 -11.30 -6.59
N GLY A 120 -6.67 -12.62 -6.62
CA GLY A 120 -6.63 -13.39 -7.87
C GLY A 120 -7.98 -13.48 -8.60
N GLN A 121 -9.10 -13.20 -7.92
CA GLN A 121 -10.44 -13.23 -8.50
C GLN A 121 -11.01 -11.82 -8.69
N PHE A 122 -10.79 -10.94 -7.72
CA PHE A 122 -11.23 -9.55 -7.68
C PHE A 122 -10.01 -8.65 -7.50
N PRO A 123 -9.22 -8.45 -8.57
CA PRO A 123 -7.99 -7.68 -8.45
C PRO A 123 -8.29 -6.20 -8.21
N ARG A 124 -7.51 -5.63 -7.30
CA ARG A 124 -7.45 -4.20 -6.98
C ARG A 124 -6.11 -3.64 -7.44
N PHE A 125 -6.15 -2.55 -8.17
CA PHE A 125 -4.99 -1.82 -8.70
C PHE A 125 -5.03 -0.38 -8.20
N LEU A 126 -3.86 0.24 -8.17
CA LEU A 126 -3.65 1.64 -7.87
C LEU A 126 -3.02 2.29 -9.10
N ASP A 127 -3.62 3.36 -9.60
CA ASP A 127 -3.11 4.14 -10.74
C ASP A 127 -3.83 5.48 -10.80
N ASP A 128 -3.19 6.54 -11.29
CA ASP A 128 -3.87 7.80 -11.57
C ASP A 128 -4.71 7.65 -12.85
N ILE A 129 -6.04 7.54 -12.70
CA ILE A 129 -6.96 7.40 -13.83
C ILE A 129 -7.69 8.69 -14.17
N ASN A 130 -7.46 9.76 -13.40
CA ASN A 130 -8.23 10.99 -13.47
C ASN A 130 -7.35 12.23 -13.84
N GLY A 131 -6.03 12.10 -13.75
CA GLY A 131 -5.02 13.09 -14.10
C GLY A 131 -4.76 14.13 -13.01
N ASP A 132 -4.92 13.77 -11.74
CA ASP A 132 -4.63 14.64 -10.59
C ASP A 132 -3.30 14.34 -9.89
N ASP A 133 -2.48 13.47 -10.50
CA ASP A 133 -1.19 13.00 -10.01
C ASP A 133 -1.29 12.19 -8.69
N LYS A 134 -2.49 11.70 -8.33
CA LYS A 134 -2.70 10.80 -7.19
C LYS A 134 -3.22 9.46 -7.66
N ALA A 135 -2.78 8.40 -7.00
CA ALA A 135 -3.26 7.07 -7.30
C ALA A 135 -4.74 6.90 -6.89
N ASP A 136 -5.56 6.47 -7.82
CA ASP A 136 -6.94 6.06 -7.59
C ASP A 136 -7.00 4.54 -7.37
N ILE A 137 -8.09 4.04 -6.79
CA ILE A 137 -8.33 2.59 -6.71
C ILE A 137 -9.17 2.15 -7.90
N VAL A 138 -8.70 1.14 -8.63
CA VAL A 138 -9.50 0.41 -9.63
C VAL A 138 -9.66 -1.04 -9.21
N GLY A 139 -10.90 -1.49 -9.08
CA GLY A 139 -11.21 -2.88 -8.76
C GLY A 139 -12.05 -3.56 -9.84
N PHE A 140 -11.70 -4.79 -10.19
CA PHE A 140 -12.48 -5.64 -11.09
C PHE A 140 -13.36 -6.60 -10.28
N GLY A 141 -14.64 -6.26 -10.13
CA GLY A 141 -15.63 -7.11 -9.46
C GLY A 141 -16.15 -8.23 -10.36
N SER A 142 -17.15 -8.98 -9.88
CA SER A 142 -17.71 -10.10 -10.65
C SER A 142 -18.41 -9.69 -11.95
N GLU A 143 -19.06 -8.52 -11.97
CA GLU A 143 -19.88 -8.06 -13.09
C GLU A 143 -19.46 -6.69 -13.65
N SER A 144 -18.69 -5.92 -12.87
CA SER A 144 -18.37 -4.53 -13.16
C SER A 144 -16.96 -4.17 -12.72
N VAL A 145 -16.40 -3.15 -13.35
CA VAL A 145 -15.22 -2.44 -12.86
C VAL A 145 -15.69 -1.26 -12.00
N PHE A 146 -15.07 -1.08 -10.84
CA PHE A 146 -15.35 0.00 -9.91
C PHE A 146 -14.10 0.85 -9.74
N ALA A 147 -14.29 2.15 -9.48
CA ALA A 147 -13.21 3.06 -9.14
C ALA A 147 -13.58 3.90 -7.90
N ALA A 148 -12.58 4.26 -7.12
CA ALA A 148 -12.67 5.32 -6.10
C ALA A 148 -11.52 6.29 -6.34
N LEU A 149 -11.85 7.58 -6.41
CA LEU A 149 -10.90 8.64 -6.77
C LEU A 149 -10.33 9.32 -5.52
N ALA A 150 -9.07 9.72 -5.58
CA ALA A 150 -8.33 10.40 -4.50
C ALA A 150 -8.68 11.90 -4.33
#